data_AF-A0A8J3MY40-F1
#
_entry.id   AF-A0A8J3MY40-F1
#
_cell.length_a   1.000
_cell.length_b   1.000
_cell.length_c   1.000
_cell.angle_alpha   90.00
_cell.angle_beta   90.00
_cell.angle_gamma   90.00
#
_symmetry.space_group_name_H-M   'P 1'
#
loop_
_entity.id
_entity.type
_entity.pdbx_description
1 polymer ?
#
loop_
_entity_poly.entity_id
_entity_poly.type
_entity_poly.pdbx_seq_one_letter_code
_entity_poly.pdbx_strand_id
1 'polypeptide(L)'
;MIVLEDLHIAGMLKNRKLARAIADVGMYEFKRQILYKAEQAGIKVLLASRWEPSSKTCSCCGWINEALTLSDRVFACLECGSALDRDANAARNLVALA
;
A
#
# COMPACT_ATOMS: atom_id res chain seq x y z
N MET A 1 6.39 -12.54 9.40
CA MET A 1 5.27 -11.59 9.63
C MET A 1 4.92 -10.96 8.31
N ILE A 2 3.64 -10.64 8.08
CA ILE A 2 3.14 -9.99 6.87
C ILE A 2 2.59 -8.62 7.25
N VAL A 3 2.87 -7.58 6.47
CA VAL A 3 2.26 -6.26 6.64
C VAL A 3 1.33 -5.99 5.47
N LEU A 4 0.09 -5.60 5.76
CA LEU A 4 -0.90 -5.23 4.75
C LEU A 4 -1.43 -3.82 5.01
N GLU A 5 -1.66 -3.06 3.95
CA GLU A 5 -2.37 -1.79 4.07
C GLU A 5 -3.84 -2.00 4.43
N ASP A 6 -4.33 -1.25 5.43
CA ASP A 6 -5.75 -1.23 5.75
C ASP A 6 -6.51 -0.28 4.80
N LEU A 7 -6.66 -0.69 3.54
CA LEU A 7 -7.33 0.14 2.54
C LEU A 7 -8.83 0.30 2.83
N HIS A 8 -9.35 1.51 2.68
CA HIS A 8 -10.79 1.79 2.80
C HIS A 8 -11.53 1.43 1.51
N ILE A 9 -11.68 0.12 1.25
CA ILE A 9 -12.23 -0.43 0.00
C ILE A 9 -13.62 0.15 -0.31
N ALA A 10 -14.50 0.24 0.70
CA ALA A 10 -15.84 0.82 0.54
C ALA A 10 -15.80 2.28 0.07
N GLY A 11 -14.81 3.07 0.52
CA GLY A 11 -14.58 4.43 0.04
C GLY A 11 -14.03 4.45 -1.39
N MET A 12 -13.10 3.55 -1.71
CA MET A 12 -12.52 3.44 -3.06
C MET A 12 -13.57 3.08 -4.12
N LEU A 13 -14.55 2.24 -3.77
CA LEU A 13 -15.68 1.89 -4.65
C LEU A 13 -16.61 3.07 -4.97
N LYS A 14 -16.55 4.18 -4.22
CA LYS A 14 -17.32 5.40 -4.54
C LYS A 14 -16.74 6.17 -5.73
N ASN A 15 -15.50 5.88 -6.14
CA ASN A 15 -14.88 6.51 -7.30
C ASN A 15 -15.47 5.95 -8.59
N ARG A 16 -16.40 6.68 -9.23
CA ARG A 16 -17.11 6.21 -10.44
C ARG A 16 -16.21 5.86 -11.63
N LYS A 17 -14.97 6.36 -11.68
CA LYS A 17 -14.02 6.02 -12.75
C LYS A 17 -13.29 4.71 -12.49
N LEU A 18 -13.00 4.39 -11.22
CA LEU A 18 -12.18 3.25 -10.81
C LEU A 18 -12.97 2.12 -10.15
N ALA A 19 -14.24 2.35 -9.79
CA ALA A 19 -15.05 1.42 -9.01
C ALA A 19 -15.12 0.02 -9.62
N ARG A 20 -15.29 -0.09 -10.95
CA ARG A 20 -15.33 -1.37 -11.66
C ARG A 20 -14.01 -2.12 -11.54
N ALA A 21 -12.89 -1.46 -11.85
CA ALA A 21 -11.56 -2.05 -11.74
C ALA A 21 -11.24 -2.47 -10.29
N ILE A 22 -11.63 -1.68 -9.29
CA ILE A 22 -11.44 -2.01 -7.87
C ILE A 22 -12.29 -3.23 -7.47
N ALA A 23 -13.53 -3.30 -7.94
CA ALA A 23 -14.42 -4.42 -7.67
C ALA A 23 -13.90 -5.72 -8.30
N ASP A 24 -13.43 -5.65 -9.54
CA ASP A 24 -12.91 -6.81 -10.30
C ASP A 24 -11.67 -7.42 -9.63
N VAL A 25 -10.85 -6.63 -8.92
CA VAL A 25 -9.66 -7.11 -8.20
C VAL A 25 -10.01 -7.91 -6.94
N GLY A 26 -11.20 -7.71 -6.34
CA GLY A 26 -11.62 -8.48 -5.16
C GLY A 26 -10.76 -8.24 -3.90
N MET A 27 -10.27 -7.01 -3.70
CA MET A 27 -9.31 -6.67 -2.63
C MET A 27 -9.76 -7.07 -1.21
N TYR A 28 -11.07 -7.04 -0.94
CA TYR A 28 -11.63 -7.48 0.33
C TYR A 28 -11.41 -8.98 0.56
N GLU A 29 -11.74 -9.78 -0.45
CA GLU A 29 -11.59 -11.23 -0.40
C GLU A 29 -10.12 -11.62 -0.31
N PHE A 30 -9.25 -10.92 -1.04
CA PHE A 30 -7.80 -11.09 -0.94
C PHE A 30 -7.29 -10.88 0.49
N LYS A 31 -7.66 -9.77 1.14
CA LYS A 31 -7.31 -9.50 2.55
C LYS A 31 -7.85 -10.60 3.47
N ARG A 32 -9.10 -11.01 3.29
CA ARG A 32 -9.74 -12.06 4.10
C ARG A 32 -8.99 -13.39 4.01
N GLN A 33 -8.61 -13.80 2.81
CA GLN A 33 -7.86 -15.04 2.57
C GLN A 33 -6.46 -15.00 3.19
N ILE A 34 -5.76 -13.87 3.13
CA ILE A 34 -4.45 -13.74 3.78
C ILE A 34 -4.58 -13.88 5.29
N LEU A 35 -5.53 -13.17 5.93
CA LEU A 35 -5.74 -13.26 7.37
C LEU A 35 -6.05 -14.68 7.80
N TYR A 36 -6.98 -15.34 7.10
CA TYR A 36 -7.35 -16.73 7.34
C TYR A 36 -6.15 -17.69 7.24
N LYS A 37 -5.39 -17.62 6.14
CA LYS A 37 -4.24 -18.54 5.93
C LYS A 37 -3.07 -18.23 6.85
N ALA A 38 -2.84 -16.95 7.17
CA ALA A 38 -1.78 -16.55 8.08
C ALA A 38 -2.07 -17.01 9.50
N GLU A 39 -3.32 -16.92 9.96
CA GLU A 39 -3.76 -17.48 11.25
C GLU A 39 -3.49 -19.00 11.31
N GLN A 40 -3.91 -19.74 10.26
CA GLN A 40 -3.64 -21.18 10.18
C GLN A 40 -2.16 -21.53 10.21
N ALA A 41 -1.30 -20.69 9.62
CA ALA A 41 0.14 -20.90 9.57
C ALA A 41 0.89 -20.35 10.80
N GLY A 42 0.20 -19.74 11.77
CA GLY A 42 0.84 -19.06 12.90
C GLY A 42 1.64 -17.80 12.50
N ILE A 43 1.36 -17.22 11.34
CA ILE A 43 2.05 -16.03 10.83
C ILE A 43 1.30 -14.78 11.31
N LYS A 44 2.00 -13.91 12.05
CA LYS A 44 1.47 -12.60 12.44
C LYS A 44 1.23 -11.73 11.20
N VAL A 45 0.05 -11.10 11.14
CA VAL A 45 -0.30 -10.08 10.14
C VAL A 45 -0.49 -8.74 10.85
N LEU A 46 0.22 -7.70 10.39
CA LEU A 46 0.05 -6.33 10.85
C LEU A 46 -0.72 -5.55 9.79
N LEU A 47 -1.79 -4.87 10.21
CA LEU A 47 -2.53 -3.95 9.35
C LEU A 47 -1.99 -2.54 9.56
N ALA A 48 -1.33 -2.00 8.53
CA ALA A 48 -0.81 -0.63 8.55
C ALA A 48 -1.97 0.38 8.52
N SER A 49 -1.83 1.46 9.30
CA SER A 49 -2.82 2.52 9.38
C SER A 49 -3.08 3.15 8.02
N ARG A 50 -4.34 3.49 7.73
CA ARG A 50 -4.76 4.10 6.47
C ARG A 50 -4.23 5.52 6.26
N TRP A 51 -3.79 6.14 7.36
CA TRP A 51 -3.27 7.51 7.37
C TRP A 51 -1.76 7.56 7.10
N GLU A 52 -1.12 6.40 7.00
CA GLU A 52 0.30 6.30 6.69
C GLU A 52 0.54 6.58 5.20
N PRO A 53 1.33 7.60 4.84
CA PRO A 53 1.67 7.90 3.44
C PRO A 53 2.70 6.90 2.88
N SER A 54 2.48 5.60 3.03
CA SER A 54 3.36 4.50 2.61
C SER A 54 3.85 4.63 1.17
N SER A 55 2.96 4.99 0.23
CA SER A 55 3.27 5.12 -1.20
C SER A 55 3.87 6.46 -1.59
N LYS A 56 3.75 7.47 -0.73
CA LYS A 56 4.24 8.85 -0.97
C LYS A 56 5.54 9.16 -0.23
N THR A 57 5.93 8.35 0.75
CA THR A 57 7.13 8.55 1.54
C THR A 57 8.32 7.85 0.91
N CYS A 58 9.48 8.50 0.84
CA CYS A 58 10.69 7.87 0.35
C CYS A 58 11.21 6.86 1.37
N SER A 59 11.33 5.60 0.99
CA SER A 59 11.88 4.54 1.85
C SER A 59 13.36 4.71 2.21
N CYS A 60 14.08 5.60 1.55
CA CYS A 60 15.50 5.85 1.83
C CYS A 60 15.73 7.02 2.80
N CYS A 61 14.91 8.08 2.73
CA CYS A 61 15.18 9.33 3.46
C CYS A 61 13.98 9.93 4.19
N GLY A 62 12.76 9.41 4.00
CA GLY A 62 11.55 9.93 4.64
C GLY A 62 10.88 11.10 3.91
N TRP A 63 11.44 11.61 2.81
CA TRP A 63 10.81 12.66 2.02
C TRP A 63 9.40 12.28 1.54
N ILE A 64 8.42 13.16 1.70
CA ILE A 64 7.04 12.93 1.25
C ILE A 64 6.79 13.66 -0.07
N ASN A 65 6.48 12.90 -1.13
CA ASN A 65 6.03 13.44 -2.40
C ASN A 65 4.51 13.67 -2.39
N GLU A 66 4.08 14.88 -2.04
CA GLU A 66 2.65 15.22 -2.02
C GLU A 66 2.00 15.21 -3.41
N ALA A 67 2.78 15.55 -4.45
CA ALA A 67 2.34 15.66 -5.84
C ALA A 67 2.20 14.30 -6.55
N LEU A 68 2.60 13.21 -5.91
CA LEU A 68 2.52 11.86 -6.48
C LEU A 68 1.06 11.47 -6.79
N THR A 69 0.83 11.05 -8.03
CA THR A 69 -0.48 10.66 -8.56
C THR A 69 -0.61 9.14 -8.71
N LEU A 70 -1.84 8.66 -8.93
CA LEU A 70 -2.10 7.23 -9.15
C LEU A 70 -1.45 6.70 -10.43
N SER A 71 -1.30 7.53 -11.46
CA SER A 71 -0.63 7.19 -12.72
C SER A 71 0.88 7.03 -12.59
N ASP A 72 1.48 7.62 -11.55
CA ASP A 72 2.93 7.51 -11.33
C ASP A 72 3.27 6.11 -10.82
N ARG A 73 3.91 5.32 -11.68
CA ARG A 73 4.36 3.95 -11.36
C ARG A 73 5.77 3.92 -10.76
N VAL A 74 6.54 4.99 -10.95
CA VAL A 74 7.88 5.15 -10.38
C VAL A 74 7.82 6.24 -9.32
N PHE A 75 8.34 5.93 -8.14
CA PHE A 75 8.61 6.91 -7.10
C PHE A 75 10.00 7.50 -7.33
N ALA A 76 10.07 8.79 -7.68
CA ALA A 76 11.32 9.54 -7.80
C ALA A 76 11.44 10.50 -6.61
N CYS A 77 12.45 10.30 -5.77
CA CYS A 77 12.73 11.17 -4.63
C CYS A 77 13.54 12.39 -5.08
N LEU A 78 13.04 13.59 -4.80
CA LEU A 78 13.75 14.83 -5.10
C LEU A 78 14.81 15.21 -4.05
N GLU A 79 14.79 14.58 -2.88
CA GLU A 79 15.74 14.86 -1.79
C GLU A 79 17.00 13.98 -1.86
N CYS A 80 16.84 12.66 -2.02
CA CYS A 80 17.97 11.72 -2.06
C CYS A 80 18.27 11.15 -3.46
N GLY A 81 17.47 11.47 -4.48
CA GLY A 81 17.65 11.01 -5.86
C GLY A 81 17.30 9.54 -6.10
N SER A 82 16.77 8.82 -5.11
CA SER A 82 16.32 7.43 -5.30
C SER A 82 15.16 7.35 -6.28
N ALA A 83 15.19 6.35 -7.16
CA ALA A 83 14.11 6.05 -8.09
C ALA A 83 13.82 4.54 -8.07
N LEU A 84 12.58 4.17 -7.78
CA LEU A 84 12.14 2.78 -7.77
C LEU A 84 10.66 2.66 -8.11
N ASP A 85 10.21 1.44 -8.40
CA ASP A 85 8.77 1.16 -8.51
C ASP A 85 8.04 1.61 -7.23
N ARG A 86 6.91 2.30 -7.41
CA ARG A 86 6.14 2.90 -6.32
C ARG A 86 5.63 1.85 -5.34
N ASP A 87 5.20 0.71 -5.84
CA ASP A 87 4.66 -0.36 -5.00
C ASP A 87 5.80 -1.04 -4.22
N ALA A 88 6.99 -1.17 -4.82
CA ALA A 88 8.21 -1.61 -4.12
C ALA A 88 8.67 -0.61 -3.02
N ASN A 89 8.55 0.71 -3.28
CA ASN A 89 8.83 1.74 -2.27
C ASN A 89 7.85 1.66 -1.10
N ALA A 90 6.56 1.53 -1.40
CA ALA A 90 5.52 1.36 -0.40
C ALA A 90 5.77 0.10 0.45
N ALA A 91 6.13 -1.03 -0.17
CA ALA A 91 6.45 -2.27 0.54
C ALA A 91 7.60 -2.09 1.54
N ARG A 92 8.66 -1.35 1.17
CA ARG A 92 9.78 -1.05 2.09
C ARG A 92 9.33 -0.20 3.28
N ASN A 93 8.50 0.82 3.04
CA ASN A 93 7.93 1.64 4.11
C ASN A 93 7.06 0.81 5.04
N LEU A 94 6.23 -0.09 4.51
CA LEU A 94 5.38 -0.96 5.31
C LEU A 94 6.19 -1.92 6.18
N VAL A 95 7.30 -2.46 5.66
CA VAL A 95 8.21 -3.30 6.46
C VAL A 95 8.83 -2.50 7.61
N ALA A 96 9.11 -1.21 7.43
CA ALA A 96 9.65 -0.36 8.48
C ALA A 96 8.65 -0.04 9.62
N LEU A 97 7.35 -0.28 9.43
CA LEU A 97 6.31 -0.15 10.47
C LEU A 97 6.19 -1.38 11.37
N ALA A 98 6.84 -2.48 11.00
CA ALA A 98 6.64 -3.81 11.56
C ALA A 98 7.65 -4.13 12.67
#